data_AF-A0A381TUK3-F1
#
_entry.id   AF-A0A381TUK3-F1
#
_cell.length_a   1.000
_cell.length_b   1.000
_cell.length_c   1.000
_cell.angle_alpha   90.00
_cell.angle_beta   90.00
_cell.angle_gamma   90.00
#
_symmetry.space_group_name_H-M   'P 1'
#
loop_
_entity.id
_entity.type
_entity.pdbx_description
1 polymer ?
#
loop_
_entity_poly.entity_id
_entity_poly.type
_entity_poly.pdbx_seq_one_letter_code
_entity_poly.pdbx_strand_id
1 'polypeptide(L)'
;MTCNINDLVLYECADVERVGKITEVSSDMDSYEDMELKDGVPLYYSKKLKKYVPVKDKNIDTVFLGVESKDGKRTDYIYFDEILQCPYIEF
;
A
#
# COMPACT_ATOMS: atom_id res chain seq x y z
N MET A 1 -3.79 2.03 11.61
CA MET A 1 -2.99 0.92 11.04
C MET A 1 -1.56 1.44 10.92
N THR A 2 -0.53 0.70 11.33
CA THR A 2 0.88 1.14 11.25
C THR A 2 1.60 0.31 10.20
N CYS A 3 1.30 0.59 8.93
CA CYS A 3 1.72 -0.22 7.80
C CYS A 3 2.85 0.46 7.02
N ASN A 4 3.88 -0.29 6.65
CA ASN A 4 5.02 0.19 5.88
C ASN A 4 5.35 -0.77 4.74
N ILE A 5 6.16 -0.30 3.78
CA ILE A 5 6.80 -1.19 2.82
C ILE A 5 7.66 -2.21 3.58
N ASN A 6 7.62 -3.47 3.13
CA ASN A 6 8.19 -4.68 3.74
C ASN A 6 7.41 -5.28 4.91
N ASP A 7 6.33 -4.67 5.38
CA ASP A 7 5.45 -5.33 6.36
C ASP A 7 4.64 -6.45 5.69
N LEU A 8 4.30 -7.47 6.49
CA LEU A 8 3.32 -8.47 6.11
C LEU A 8 1.91 -7.91 6.30
N VAL A 9 1.02 -8.22 5.36
CA VAL A 9 -0.35 -7.75 5.33
C VAL A 9 -1.29 -8.91 5.06
N LEU A 10 -2.40 -8.95 5.79
CA LEU A 10 -3.56 -9.80 5.48
C LEU A 10 -4.52 -8.96 4.62
N TYR A 11 -4.89 -9.48 3.47
CA TYR A 11 -5.76 -8.82 2.51
C TYR A 11 -6.72 -9.81 1.87
N GLU A 12 -7.82 -9.30 1.33
CA GLU A 12 -8.76 -10.08 0.54
C GLU A 12 -8.47 -9.89 -0.96
N CYS A 13 -8.41 -10.97 -1.72
CA CYS A 13 -8.31 -10.91 -3.18
C CYS A 13 -9.16 -12.02 -3.78
N ALA A 14 -10.24 -11.62 -4.49
CA ALA A 14 -11.23 -12.52 -5.06
C ALA A 14 -11.83 -13.48 -4.01
N ASP A 15 -12.37 -12.93 -2.93
CA ASP A 15 -13.03 -13.65 -1.82
C ASP A 15 -12.14 -14.67 -1.08
N VAL A 16 -10.82 -14.51 -1.19
CA VAL A 16 -9.83 -15.35 -0.50
C VAL A 16 -8.87 -14.47 0.27
N GLU A 17 -8.81 -14.70 1.58
CA GLU A 17 -7.81 -14.09 2.45
C GLU A 17 -6.40 -14.60 2.10
N ARG A 18 -5.45 -13.67 2.00
CA ARG A 18 -4.07 -13.95 1.64
C ARG A 18 -3.13 -13.14 2.51
N VAL A 19 -1.96 -13.71 2.73
CA VAL A 19 -0.85 -13.01 3.40
C VAL A 19 0.24 -12.74 2.38
N GLY A 20 0.72 -11.51 2.36
CA GLY A 20 1.83 -11.11 1.51
C GLY A 20 2.61 -9.95 2.11
N LYS A 21 3.73 -9.62 1.49
CA LYS A 21 4.63 -8.54 1.89
C LYS A 21 4.42 -7.35 0.98
N ILE A 22 4.22 -6.16 1.54
CA ILE A 22 4.08 -4.94 0.75
C ILE A 22 5.43 -4.61 0.10
N THR A 23 5.46 -4.50 -1.22
CA THR A 23 6.67 -4.17 -1.99
C THR A 23 6.65 -2.75 -2.54
N GLU A 24 5.47 -2.20 -2.78
CA GLU A 24 5.31 -0.86 -3.34
C GLU A 24 3.97 -0.23 -2.95
N VAL A 25 3.91 1.10 -3.07
CA VAL A 25 2.69 1.90 -3.03
C VAL A 25 2.66 2.79 -4.26
N SER A 26 1.51 2.86 -4.90
CA SER A 26 1.31 3.55 -6.17
C SER A 26 -0.09 4.15 -6.23
N SER A 27 -0.39 4.95 -7.25
CA SER A 27 -1.72 5.52 -7.45
C SER A 27 -2.09 5.70 -8.92
N ASP A 28 -3.38 5.60 -9.22
CA ASP A 28 -3.95 5.90 -10.55
C ASP A 28 -3.90 7.40 -10.90
N MET A 29 -3.48 8.27 -9.98
CA MET A 29 -3.29 9.69 -10.27
C MET A 29 -1.91 9.97 -10.88
N ASP A 30 -1.89 10.47 -12.13
CA ASP A 30 -0.67 10.89 -12.83
C ASP A 30 0.23 11.85 -12.03
N SER A 31 -0.36 12.66 -11.14
CA SER A 31 0.41 13.61 -10.33
C SER A 31 1.16 12.98 -9.15
N TYR A 32 0.92 11.70 -8.85
CA TYR A 32 1.50 10.95 -7.73
C TYR A 32 2.57 9.97 -8.24
N GLU A 33 3.60 10.51 -8.89
CA GLU A 33 4.66 9.70 -9.53
C GLU A 33 5.60 9.00 -8.53
N ASP A 34 5.85 9.64 -7.38
CA ASP A 34 6.78 9.15 -6.35
C ASP A 34 6.05 9.08 -5.02
N MET A 35 5.89 7.86 -4.50
CA MET A 35 5.05 7.55 -3.35
C MET A 35 5.79 6.73 -2.30
N GLU A 36 5.45 6.99 -1.03
CA GLU A 36 5.96 6.27 0.12
C GLU A 36 4.81 5.86 1.03
N LEU A 37 4.90 4.69 1.66
CA LEU A 37 3.97 4.26 2.69
C LEU A 37 4.71 4.30 4.02
N LYS A 38 4.29 5.21 4.90
CA LYS A 38 4.94 5.42 6.19
C LYS A 38 3.91 5.42 7.31
N ASP A 39 4.08 4.52 8.27
CA ASP A 39 3.25 4.41 9.47
C ASP A 39 1.74 4.37 9.15
N GLY A 40 1.37 3.70 8.06
CA GLY A 40 0.01 3.57 7.56
C GLY A 40 -0.53 4.77 6.79
N VAL A 41 0.32 5.74 6.43
CA VAL A 41 -0.05 6.93 5.66
C VAL A 41 0.60 6.86 4.28
N PRO A 42 -0.19 6.73 3.20
CA PRO A 42 0.30 6.95 1.84
C PRO A 42 0.70 8.41 1.65
N LEU A 43 1.91 8.63 1.16
CA LEU A 43 2.51 9.93 0.89
C LEU A 43 2.85 10.01 -0.59
N TYR A 44 2.74 11.20 -1.17
CA TYR A 44 3.27 11.48 -2.50
C TYR A 44 4.27 12.64 -2.45
N TYR A 45 5.26 12.62 -3.33
CA TYR A 45 6.22 13.71 -3.45
C TYR A 45 5.61 14.92 -4.15
N SER A 46 5.38 16.00 -3.41
CA SER A 46 4.92 17.26 -4.00
C SER A 46 6.09 18.00 -4.65
N LYS A 47 6.20 17.97 -5.98
CA LYS A 47 7.21 18.76 -6.74
C LYS A 47 7.18 20.25 -6.38
N LYS A 48 5.99 20.81 -6.08
CA LYS A 48 5.80 22.20 -5.67
C LYS A 48 6.38 22.49 -4.27
N LEU A 49 6.12 21.60 -3.31
CA LEU A 49 6.56 21.78 -1.91
C LEU A 49 7.94 21.16 -1.63
N LYS A 50 8.49 20.40 -2.59
CA LYS A 50 9.75 19.65 -2.51
C LYS A 50 9.83 18.72 -1.28
N LYS A 51 8.70 18.09 -0.94
CA LYS A 51 8.58 17.16 0.18
C LYS A 51 7.43 16.18 -0.04
N TYR A 52 7.49 15.06 0.68
CA TYR A 52 6.37 14.15 0.82
C TYR A 52 5.24 14.79 1.62
N VAL A 53 4.03 14.61 1.11
CA VAL A 53 2.80 15.05 1.76
C VAL A 53 1.76 13.93 1.73
N PRO A 54 0.86 13.85 2.73
CA PRO A 54 -0.18 12.84 2.74
C PRO A 54 -1.06 12.91 1.49
N VAL A 55 -1.44 11.75 0.98
CA VAL A 55 -2.55 11.64 0.05
C VAL A 55 -3.80 12.19 0.73
N LYS A 56 -4.61 12.94 -0.01
CA LYS A 56 -5.85 13.51 0.52
C LYS A 56 -6.90 12.42 0.64
N ASP A 57 -7.72 12.47 1.69
CA ASP A 57 -8.79 11.49 1.93
C ASP A 57 -9.67 11.23 0.70
N LYS A 58 -10.01 12.29 -0.05
CA LYS A 58 -10.83 12.20 -1.27
C LYS A 58 -10.15 11.51 -2.48
N ASN A 59 -8.88 11.18 -2.35
CA ASN A 59 -8.06 10.51 -3.37
C ASN A 59 -7.44 9.22 -2.79
N ILE A 60 -7.86 8.77 -1.60
CA ILE A 60 -7.29 7.57 -0.99
C ILE A 60 -7.69 6.30 -1.77
N ASP A 61 -8.85 6.36 -2.43
CA ASP A 61 -9.42 5.33 -3.31
C ASP A 61 -8.62 5.14 -4.60
N THR A 62 -7.72 6.08 -4.92
CA THR A 62 -6.80 5.93 -6.05
C THR A 62 -5.48 5.27 -5.64
N VAL A 63 -5.27 4.97 -4.35
CA VAL A 63 -4.02 4.38 -3.84
C VAL A 63 -4.12 2.87 -3.84
N PHE A 64 -3.11 2.21 -4.40
CA PHE A 64 -2.98 0.77 -4.41
C PHE A 64 -1.58 0.34 -3.98
N LEU A 65 -1.48 -0.91 -3.52
CA LEU A 65 -0.26 -1.55 -3.04
C LEU A 65 0.08 -2.74 -3.92
N GLY A 66 1.37 -2.89 -4.22
CA GLY A 66 1.89 -4.17 -4.70
C GLY A 66 2.22 -5.05 -3.51
N VAL A 67 1.67 -6.27 -3.50
CA VAL A 67 1.82 -7.23 -2.41
C VAL A 67 2.34 -8.55 -2.96
N GLU A 68 3.52 -8.96 -2.50
CA GLU A 68 4.21 -10.16 -2.95
C GLU A 68 3.94 -11.33 -1.99
N SER A 69 3.64 -12.52 -2.54
CA SER A 69 3.51 -13.75 -1.75
C SER A 69 4.84 -14.10 -1.07
N LYS A 70 4.78 -14.88 0.02
CA LYS A 70 5.99 -15.30 0.74
C LYS A 70 7.04 -16.02 -0.10
N ASP A 71 6.61 -16.71 -1.16
CA ASP A 71 7.49 -17.45 -2.07
C ASP A 71 7.97 -16.60 -3.27
N GLY A 72 7.57 -15.33 -3.36
CA GLY A 72 7.98 -14.41 -4.42
C GLY A 72 7.42 -14.72 -5.80
N LYS A 73 6.48 -15.66 -5.93
CA LYS A 73 5.97 -16.11 -7.23
C LYS A 73 4.73 -15.37 -7.70
N ARG A 74 4.01 -14.72 -6.78
CA ARG A 74 2.79 -13.98 -7.07
C ARG A 74 2.92 -12.56 -6.53
N THR A 75 2.58 -11.60 -7.36
CA THR A 75 2.36 -10.22 -6.97
C THR A 75 0.89 -9.91 -7.23
N ASP A 76 0.17 -9.58 -6.18
CA ASP A 76 -1.19 -9.04 -6.27
C ASP A 76 -1.11 -7.52 -6.14
N TYR A 77 -2.01 -6.82 -6.83
CA TYR A 77 -2.21 -5.38 -6.67
C TYR A 77 -3.57 -5.17 -6.03
N ILE A 78 -3.58 -4.50 -4.88
CA ILE A 78 -4.78 -4.30 -4.07
C ILE A 78 -4.95 -2.82 -3.77
N TYR A 79 -6.19 -2.34 -3.70
CA TYR A 79 -6.47 -1.00 -3.19
C TYR A 79 -6.12 -0.92 -1.70
N PHE A 80 -5.78 0.29 -1.24
CA PHE A 80 -5.32 0.49 0.13
C PHE A 80 -6.39 0.13 1.19
N ASP A 81 -7.67 0.18 0.83
CA ASP A 81 -8.80 -0.19 1.67
C ASP A 81 -9.13 -1.70 1.69
N GLU A 82 -8.51 -2.50 0.81
CA GLU A 82 -8.63 -3.97 0.80
C GLU A 82 -7.72 -4.65 1.86
N ILE A 83 -6.96 -3.85 2.62
CA ILE A 83 -6.16 -4.34 3.73
C ILE A 83 -7.06 -4.67 4.93
N LEU A 84 -7.03 -5.93 5.35
CA LEU A 84 -7.74 -6.41 6.53
C LEU A 84 -6.91 -6.21 7.82
N GLN A 85 -5.59 -6.44 7.76
CA GLN A 85 -4.69 -6.29 8.91
C GLN A 85 -3.25 -5.94 8.49
N CYS A 86 -2.67 -4.92 9.13
CA CYS A 86 -1.25 -4.58 9.00
C CYS A 86 -0.67 -3.88 10.27
N PRO A 87 0.51 -4.30 10.77
CA PRO A 87 1.27 -5.46 10.31
C PRO A 87 0.57 -6.77 10.72
N TYR A 88 0.64 -7.77 9.85
CA TYR A 88 0.24 -9.13 10.15
C TYR A 88 1.41 -9.87 10.78
N ILE A 89 1.24 -10.33 12.01
CA ILE A 89 2.26 -11.08 12.77
C ILE A 89 1.77 -12.51 12.88
N GLU A 90 2.55 -13.46 12.38
CA GLU A 90 2.26 -14.89 12.57
C GLU A 90 2.58 -15.29 14.01
N PHE A 91 1.59 -15.86 14.69
CA PHE A 91 1.74 -16.42 16.04
C PHE A 91 2.21 -17.88 15.98
#